data_AF-A0A2H6K9X1-F1
#
_entry.id   AF-A0A2H6K9X1-F1
#
_cell.length_a   1.000
_cell.length_b   1.000
_cell.length_c   1.000
_cell.angle_alpha   90.00
_cell.angle_beta   90.00
_cell.angle_gamma   90.00
#
_symmetry.space_group_name_H-M   'P 1'
#
loop_
_entity.id
_entity.type
_entity.pdbx_description
1 polymer ?
#
loop_
_entity_poly.entity_id
_entity_poly.type
_entity_poly.pdbx_seq_one_letter_code
_entity_poly.pdbx_strand_id
1 'polypeptide(L)'
;MVYNSLTEVPRNLKEGIDWLMALKGANAEKNLAAFGAAVHKFLADKPVGFAELPALESVKLISKEFLEQEGLKNQPVVKKLLGRFSGSMNKNPGFFAKAFGTVDESDYKNVIKTKRLTEKAVADKLGKVMLGTEKFLDNVKIPGQYKSAYSSEATWDASCANEPEACAVIFVGIAPMLYTGLRSLIRESDIAIRRCAPFGSSKTLEKVLEPMGYMETDCRTSVRASDVFKALRGVSHQMLTTLYDLSGFWAFYGSGKAGDEKAVEPIQEEQSVEPADSVDQVWPVDPVEPVEPVEPVETVDPVESVEPVQPMDPVDQVYPVEPVETVEPTKEEQPAVVEELVKAEEPVKVVKAAKSVNAAKKAAKKVAKKARQKKNRAQNSQ
;
A
#
# COMPACT_ATOMS: atom_id res chain seq x y z
N MET A 1 -19.52 3.83 10.59
CA MET A 1 -19.74 5.27 10.34
C MET A 1 -19.49 5.52 8.87
N VAL A 2 -20.15 6.50 8.27
CA VAL A 2 -19.91 6.92 6.88
C VAL A 2 -19.32 8.33 6.95
N TYR A 3 -18.19 8.54 6.27
CA TYR A 3 -17.51 9.83 6.16
C TYR A 3 -18.23 10.71 5.15
N ASN A 4 -18.42 11.98 5.47
CA ASN A 4 -19.07 12.98 4.62
C ASN A 4 -18.08 13.98 4.01
N SER A 5 -16.81 13.92 4.40
CA SER A 5 -15.75 14.76 3.84
C SER A 5 -14.48 13.96 3.52
N LEU A 6 -13.80 14.31 2.43
CA LEU A 6 -12.45 13.81 2.12
C LEU A 6 -11.39 14.31 3.11
N THR A 7 -11.72 15.24 4.00
CA THR A 7 -10.85 15.64 5.11
C THR A 7 -10.89 14.67 6.29
N GLU A 8 -11.85 13.75 6.32
CA GLU A 8 -11.91 12.67 7.31
C GLU A 8 -10.98 11.54 6.89
N VAL A 9 -10.09 11.13 7.80
CA VAL A 9 -8.91 10.32 7.47
C VAL A 9 -9.25 8.83 7.47
N PRO A 10 -8.92 8.08 6.39
CA PRO A 10 -9.03 6.63 6.35
C PRO A 10 -8.20 5.93 7.42
N ARG A 11 -8.75 4.88 8.03
CA ARG A 11 -8.11 4.10 9.10
C ARG A 11 -7.62 2.72 8.66
N ASN A 12 -8.07 2.24 7.50
CA ASN A 12 -7.67 0.97 6.93
C ASN A 12 -7.61 1.02 5.40
N LEU A 13 -7.13 -0.06 4.78
CA LEU A 13 -6.95 -0.13 3.34
C LEU A 13 -8.27 0.06 2.57
N LYS A 14 -9.38 -0.53 3.01
CA LYS A 14 -10.69 -0.39 2.37
C LYS A 14 -11.12 1.07 2.35
N GLU A 15 -11.08 1.74 3.49
CA GLU A 15 -11.40 3.16 3.61
C GLU A 15 -10.47 4.02 2.74
N GLY A 16 -9.18 3.69 2.67
CA GLY A 16 -8.23 4.40 1.82
C GLY A 16 -8.54 4.25 0.32
N ILE A 17 -9.01 3.08 -0.11
CA ILE A 17 -9.47 2.86 -1.49
C ILE A 17 -10.78 3.60 -1.75
N ASP A 18 -11.73 3.56 -0.81
CA ASP A 18 -12.99 4.30 -0.89
C ASP A 18 -12.75 5.81 -0.98
N TRP A 19 -11.80 6.35 -0.20
CA TRP A 19 -11.37 7.75 -0.26
C TRP A 19 -10.84 8.12 -1.65
N LEU A 20 -10.03 7.25 -2.26
CA LEU A 20 -9.55 7.47 -3.64
C LEU A 20 -10.71 7.47 -4.66
N MET A 21 -11.72 6.62 -4.48
CA MET A 21 -12.89 6.58 -5.37
C MET A 21 -13.75 7.83 -5.22
N ALA A 22 -13.96 8.28 -3.98
CA ALA A 22 -14.70 9.50 -3.66
C ALA A 22 -13.96 10.75 -4.20
N LEU A 23 -12.63 10.81 -4.04
CA LEU A 23 -11.80 11.87 -4.60
C LEU A 23 -11.85 11.93 -6.13
N LYS A 24 -11.81 10.75 -6.79
CA LYS A 24 -11.94 10.66 -8.25
C LYS A 24 -13.26 11.32 -8.70
N GLY A 25 -14.36 11.00 -8.04
CA GLY A 25 -15.68 11.58 -8.31
C GLY A 25 -16.15 11.41 -9.77
N ALA A 26 -17.15 12.20 -10.16
CA ALA A 26 -17.74 12.14 -11.50
C ALA A 26 -16.85 12.77 -12.59
N ASN A 27 -16.09 13.82 -12.26
CA ASN A 27 -15.17 14.49 -13.17
C ASN A 27 -13.71 14.13 -12.85
N ALA A 28 -13.36 12.87 -13.13
CA ALA A 28 -12.06 12.30 -12.79
C ALA A 28 -10.88 13.11 -13.35
N GLU A 29 -10.96 13.61 -14.58
CA GLU A 29 -9.87 14.35 -15.22
C GLU A 29 -9.58 15.67 -14.49
N LYS A 30 -10.61 16.48 -14.24
CA LYS A 30 -10.49 17.74 -13.49
C LYS A 30 -9.95 17.50 -12.08
N ASN A 31 -10.55 16.55 -11.36
CA ASN A 31 -10.20 16.29 -9.96
C ASN A 31 -8.78 15.76 -9.84
N LEU A 32 -8.37 14.84 -10.72
CA LEU A 32 -6.99 14.30 -10.75
C LEU A 32 -5.96 15.37 -11.09
N ALA A 33 -6.27 16.27 -12.02
CA ALA A 33 -5.37 17.37 -12.36
C ALA A 33 -5.14 18.29 -11.15
N ALA A 34 -6.22 18.72 -10.49
CA ALA A 34 -6.15 19.58 -9.31
C ALA A 34 -5.45 18.88 -8.13
N PHE A 35 -5.79 17.61 -7.89
CA PHE A 35 -5.17 16.81 -6.84
C PHE A 35 -3.69 16.53 -7.10
N GLY A 36 -3.31 16.18 -8.33
CA GLY A 36 -1.92 15.98 -8.71
C GLY A 36 -1.08 17.26 -8.57
N ALA A 37 -1.65 18.42 -8.91
CA ALA A 37 -1.02 19.72 -8.67
C ALA A 37 -0.85 19.99 -7.16
N ALA A 38 -1.87 19.71 -6.34
CA ALA A 38 -1.80 19.88 -4.89
C ALA A 38 -0.72 19.00 -4.26
N VAL A 39 -0.66 17.71 -4.60
CA VAL A 39 0.36 16.76 -4.11
C VAL A 39 1.76 17.18 -4.59
N HIS A 40 1.89 17.58 -5.85
CA HIS A 40 3.16 18.09 -6.39
C HIS A 40 3.63 19.32 -5.60
N LYS A 41 2.79 20.35 -5.47
CA LYS A 41 3.11 21.58 -4.75
C LYS A 41 3.46 21.30 -3.28
N PHE A 42 2.70 20.42 -2.64
CA PHE A 42 2.94 20.03 -1.25
C PHE A 42 4.32 19.41 -1.06
N LEU A 43 4.77 18.54 -1.97
CA LEU A 43 6.01 17.76 -1.85
C LEU A 43 7.24 18.44 -2.50
N ALA A 44 7.02 19.31 -3.49
CA ALA A 44 8.08 19.88 -4.31
C ALA A 44 9.12 20.63 -3.47
N ASP A 45 8.69 21.42 -2.49
CA ASP A 45 9.59 22.28 -1.72
C ASP A 45 10.05 21.68 -0.39
N LYS A 46 9.60 20.47 -0.05
CA LYS A 46 9.97 19.83 1.21
C LYS A 46 11.47 19.45 1.24
N PRO A 47 12.19 19.77 2.32
CA PRO A 47 13.61 19.49 2.44
C PRO A 47 13.88 17.99 2.46
N VAL A 48 15.08 17.59 2.08
CA VAL A 48 15.57 16.23 2.34
C VAL A 48 16.16 16.18 3.74
N GLY A 49 15.62 15.33 4.59
CA GLY A 49 15.83 15.38 6.02
C GLY A 49 14.49 15.49 6.73
N PHE A 50 14.46 16.23 7.83
CA PHE A 50 13.28 16.33 8.67
C PHE A 50 12.49 17.60 8.33
N ALA A 51 11.18 17.46 8.21
CA ALA A 51 10.20 18.54 8.16
C ALA A 51 9.05 18.18 9.09
N GLU A 52 8.78 19.02 10.07
CA GLU A 52 7.64 18.83 10.97
C GLU A 52 6.38 19.45 10.35
N LEU A 53 5.31 18.68 10.33
CA LEU A 53 3.99 19.16 9.91
C LEU A 53 2.92 18.49 10.77
N PRO A 54 2.40 19.15 11.82
CA PRO A 54 1.50 18.52 12.79
C PRO A 54 0.31 17.81 12.17
N ALA A 55 -0.34 18.43 11.17
CA ALA A 55 -1.47 17.84 10.46
C ALA A 55 -1.11 16.52 9.75
N LEU A 56 0.10 16.41 9.19
CA LEU A 56 0.57 15.18 8.57
C LEU A 56 0.97 14.13 9.60
N GLU A 57 1.55 14.52 10.73
CA GLU A 57 1.94 13.57 11.78
C GLU A 57 0.72 12.83 12.35
N SER A 58 -0.42 13.50 12.53
CA SER A 58 -1.67 12.84 12.93
C SER A 58 -2.13 11.78 11.93
N VAL A 59 -2.06 12.06 10.63
CA VAL A 59 -2.44 11.09 9.58
C VAL A 59 -1.42 9.94 9.51
N LYS A 60 -0.13 10.25 9.65
CA LYS A 60 0.95 9.24 9.68
C LYS A 60 0.80 8.29 10.86
N LEU A 61 0.34 8.78 12.01
CA LEU A 61 0.07 7.94 13.18
C LEU A 61 -1.04 6.93 12.88
N ILE A 62 -2.13 7.35 12.23
CA ILE A 62 -3.20 6.44 11.78
C ILE A 62 -2.65 5.37 10.83
N SER A 63 -1.83 5.75 9.85
CA SER A 63 -1.13 4.78 9.00
C SER A 63 -0.26 3.81 9.81
N LYS A 64 0.51 4.31 10.79
CA LYS A 64 1.37 3.50 11.64
C LYS A 64 0.55 2.49 12.46
N GLU A 65 -0.54 2.92 13.07
CA GLU A 65 -1.47 2.07 13.83
C GLU A 65 -2.06 0.95 12.96
N PHE A 66 -2.44 1.25 11.71
CA PHE A 66 -2.85 0.23 10.74
C PHE A 66 -1.75 -0.80 10.47
N LEU A 67 -0.50 -0.35 10.27
CA LEU A 67 0.63 -1.25 10.06
C LEU A 67 0.95 -2.13 11.28
N GLU A 68 0.60 -1.67 12.49
CA GLU A 68 0.82 -2.37 13.76
C GLU A 68 -0.25 -3.42 14.08
N GLN A 69 -1.33 -3.50 13.29
CA GLN A 69 -2.38 -4.49 13.46
C GLN A 69 -1.84 -5.93 13.41
N GLU A 70 -2.46 -6.80 14.21
CA GLU A 70 -2.23 -8.24 14.15
C GLU A 70 -2.55 -8.76 12.73
N GLY A 71 -1.70 -9.62 12.19
CA GLY A 71 -1.77 -10.06 10.78
C GLY A 71 -0.88 -9.26 9.81
N LEU A 72 -0.57 -7.99 10.11
CA LEU A 72 0.28 -7.14 9.26
C LEU A 72 1.70 -6.96 9.83
N LYS A 73 1.82 -6.60 11.11
CA LYS A 73 3.09 -6.14 11.72
C LYS A 73 4.27 -7.09 11.56
N ASN A 74 4.01 -8.39 11.42
CA ASN A 74 5.03 -9.41 11.33
C ASN A 74 5.60 -9.61 9.91
N GLN A 75 4.99 -9.01 8.88
CA GLN A 75 5.47 -9.13 7.52
C GLN A 75 6.78 -8.36 7.31
N PRO A 76 7.78 -8.90 6.57
CA PRO A 76 9.06 -8.23 6.38
C PRO A 76 8.96 -6.82 5.78
N VAL A 77 8.04 -6.61 4.84
CA VAL A 77 7.80 -5.30 4.22
C VAL A 77 7.23 -4.29 5.22
N VAL A 78 6.30 -4.74 6.08
CA VAL A 78 5.66 -3.91 7.11
C VAL A 78 6.68 -3.54 8.18
N LYS A 79 7.49 -4.49 8.67
CA LYS A 79 8.59 -4.20 9.60
C LYS A 79 9.57 -3.16 9.05
N LYS A 80 9.95 -3.28 7.77
CA LYS A 80 10.81 -2.29 7.11
C LYS A 80 10.18 -0.90 7.13
N LEU A 81 8.87 -0.81 6.87
CA LEU A 81 8.18 0.47 6.82
C LEU A 81 7.94 1.07 8.21
N LEU A 82 7.53 0.28 9.20
CA LEU A 82 7.45 0.69 10.61
C LEU A 82 8.78 1.24 11.13
N GLY A 83 9.89 0.61 10.74
CA GLY A 83 11.22 1.12 11.05
C GLY A 83 11.50 2.54 10.53
N ARG A 84 10.79 3.00 9.48
CA ARG A 84 10.93 4.37 8.94
C ARG A 84 10.05 5.40 9.63
N PHE A 85 8.91 4.96 10.17
CA PHE A 85 8.12 5.81 11.04
C PHE A 85 8.88 6.15 12.32
N SER A 86 9.70 5.23 12.82
CA SER A 86 10.41 5.41 14.10
C SER A 86 11.90 5.76 13.97
N GLY A 87 12.54 5.43 12.85
CA GLY A 87 13.99 5.57 12.66
C GLY A 87 14.43 6.89 12.03
N SER A 88 15.67 7.28 12.28
CA SER A 88 16.31 8.39 11.59
C SER A 88 16.66 8.02 10.15
N MET A 89 16.62 9.01 9.26
CA MET A 89 16.99 8.82 7.87
C MET A 89 18.49 8.66 7.66
N ASN A 90 18.86 7.63 6.92
CA ASN A 90 20.20 7.55 6.36
C ASN A 90 20.28 8.38 5.05
N LYS A 91 20.80 9.61 5.16
CA LYS A 91 20.99 10.53 4.01
C LYS A 91 22.01 10.02 2.99
N ASN A 92 22.91 9.11 3.39
CA ASN A 92 23.97 8.56 2.55
C ASN A 92 23.99 7.02 2.61
N PRO A 93 23.03 6.34 1.95
CA PRO A 93 23.08 4.89 1.91
C PRO A 93 24.35 4.43 1.19
N GLY A 94 25.00 3.42 1.77
CA GLY A 94 26.24 2.85 1.25
C GLY A 94 26.08 2.34 -0.18
N PHE A 95 27.18 2.34 -0.95
CA PHE A 95 27.19 1.94 -2.37
C PHE A 95 26.48 0.60 -2.61
N PHE A 96 26.73 -0.41 -1.78
CA PHE A 96 26.10 -1.71 -1.90
C PHE A 96 24.58 -1.68 -1.67
N ALA A 97 24.10 -0.85 -0.74
CA ALA A 97 22.67 -0.72 -0.50
C ALA A 97 21.94 -0.12 -1.72
N LYS A 98 22.57 0.87 -2.36
CA LYS A 98 22.10 1.46 -3.63
C LYS A 98 22.15 0.46 -4.78
N ALA A 99 23.26 -0.26 -4.93
CA ALA A 99 23.48 -1.20 -6.03
C ALA A 99 22.56 -2.44 -5.97
N PHE A 100 22.17 -2.88 -4.77
CA PHE A 100 21.27 -4.02 -4.59
C PHE A 100 19.79 -3.62 -4.44
N GLY A 101 19.44 -2.34 -4.55
CA GLY A 101 18.06 -1.87 -4.43
C GLY A 101 17.44 -2.12 -3.04
N THR A 102 18.26 -2.16 -1.99
CA THR A 102 17.76 -2.36 -0.61
C THR A 102 17.18 -1.07 -0.01
N VAL A 103 17.49 0.08 -0.62
CA VAL A 103 17.02 1.43 -0.26
C VAL A 103 16.44 2.08 -1.52
N ASP A 104 15.23 2.62 -1.40
CA ASP A 104 14.53 3.30 -2.48
C ASP A 104 15.03 4.75 -2.58
N GLU A 105 15.05 5.33 -3.78
CA GLU A 105 15.56 6.69 -3.96
C GLU A 105 14.75 7.73 -3.16
N SER A 106 13.45 7.50 -3.02
CA SER A 106 12.52 8.28 -2.20
C SER A 106 12.81 8.23 -0.71
N ASP A 107 13.74 7.40 -0.26
CA ASP A 107 14.13 7.33 1.15
C ASP A 107 15.13 8.40 1.57
N TYR A 108 15.83 9.01 0.61
CA TYR A 108 16.93 9.93 0.90
C TYR A 108 17.07 11.06 -0.13
N LYS A 109 16.13 11.15 -1.08
CA LYS A 109 16.06 12.22 -2.07
C LYS A 109 14.62 12.63 -2.31
N ASN A 110 14.42 13.92 -2.55
CA ASN A 110 13.15 14.46 -3.01
C ASN A 110 12.92 14.02 -4.47
N VAL A 111 12.08 13.00 -4.66
CA VAL A 111 11.80 12.40 -5.98
C VAL A 111 11.07 13.33 -6.93
N ILE A 112 10.35 14.34 -6.44
CA ILE A 112 9.75 15.38 -7.28
C ILE A 112 10.86 16.15 -7.99
N LYS A 113 11.87 16.61 -7.24
CA LYS A 113 13.02 17.33 -7.80
C LYS A 113 13.92 16.43 -8.64
N THR A 114 14.31 15.26 -8.15
CA THR A 114 15.30 14.42 -8.84
C THR A 114 14.78 13.80 -10.12
N LYS A 115 13.51 13.38 -10.14
CA LYS A 115 12.86 12.83 -11.35
C LYS A 115 12.20 13.92 -12.21
N ARG A 116 12.31 15.20 -11.82
CA ARG A 116 11.69 16.36 -12.48
C ARG A 116 10.21 16.13 -12.78
N LEU A 117 9.48 15.62 -11.79
CA LEU A 117 8.06 15.32 -11.96
C LEU A 117 7.30 16.65 -12.04
N THR A 118 6.54 16.84 -13.12
CA THR A 118 5.60 17.96 -13.25
C THR A 118 4.29 17.63 -12.54
N GLU A 119 3.46 18.65 -12.28
CA GLU A 119 2.10 18.49 -11.74
C GLU A 119 1.28 17.48 -12.57
N LYS A 120 1.33 17.60 -13.90
CA LYS A 120 0.69 16.65 -14.82
C LYS A 120 1.24 15.24 -14.68
N ALA A 121 2.55 15.07 -14.54
CA ALA A 121 3.14 13.74 -14.37
C ALA A 121 2.74 13.10 -13.03
N VAL A 122 2.59 13.89 -11.97
CA VAL A 122 2.05 13.43 -10.69
C VAL A 122 0.57 13.02 -10.84
N ALA A 123 -0.24 13.85 -11.49
CA ALA A 123 -1.65 13.54 -11.79
C ALA A 123 -1.80 12.24 -12.60
N ASP A 124 -1.03 12.05 -13.66
CA ASP A 124 -1.05 10.84 -14.50
C ASP A 124 -0.68 9.59 -13.69
N LYS A 125 0.31 9.69 -12.80
CA LYS A 125 0.71 8.60 -11.91
C LYS A 125 -0.38 8.28 -10.88
N LEU A 126 -1.01 9.28 -10.29
CA LEU A 126 -2.13 9.11 -9.36
C LEU A 126 -3.37 8.53 -10.05
N GLY A 127 -3.65 8.94 -11.29
CA GLY A 127 -4.70 8.35 -12.11
C GLY A 127 -4.51 6.85 -12.32
N LYS A 128 -3.26 6.39 -12.51
CA LYS A 128 -2.95 4.95 -12.57
C LYS A 128 -3.17 4.24 -11.24
N VAL A 129 -2.85 4.89 -10.11
CA VAL A 129 -3.14 4.36 -8.77
C VAL A 129 -4.65 4.17 -8.60
N MET A 130 -5.44 5.20 -8.89
CA MET A 130 -6.91 5.13 -8.76
C MET A 130 -7.53 4.11 -9.72
N LEU A 131 -7.07 4.03 -10.96
CA LEU A 131 -7.58 3.05 -11.93
C LEU A 131 -7.31 1.62 -11.47
N GLY A 132 -6.12 1.35 -10.93
CA GLY A 132 -5.80 0.01 -10.45
C GLY A 132 -6.52 -0.37 -9.16
N THR A 133 -6.77 0.58 -8.25
CA THR A 133 -7.59 0.34 -7.06
C THR A 133 -9.07 0.19 -7.39
N GLU A 134 -9.59 0.93 -8.37
CA GLU A 134 -10.94 0.76 -8.90
C GLU A 134 -11.12 -0.65 -9.47
N LYS A 135 -10.21 -1.10 -10.34
CA LYS A 135 -10.25 -2.47 -10.88
C LYS A 135 -10.16 -3.53 -9.79
N PHE A 136 -9.34 -3.30 -8.77
CA PHE A 136 -9.27 -4.19 -7.62
C PHE A 136 -10.64 -4.25 -6.91
N LEU A 137 -11.21 -3.09 -6.61
CA LEU A 137 -12.49 -2.98 -5.91
C LEU A 137 -13.63 -3.64 -6.69
N ASP A 138 -13.71 -3.42 -8.00
CA ASP A 138 -14.72 -4.03 -8.88
C ASP A 138 -14.70 -5.56 -8.88
N ASN A 139 -13.52 -6.16 -8.66
CA ASN A 139 -13.35 -7.61 -8.61
C ASN A 139 -13.57 -8.22 -7.23
N VAL A 140 -13.51 -7.41 -6.16
CA VAL A 140 -13.67 -7.88 -4.76
C VAL A 140 -15.08 -7.61 -4.24
N LYS A 141 -15.73 -6.52 -4.68
CA LYS A 141 -17.05 -6.13 -4.21
C LYS A 141 -18.14 -7.09 -4.66
N ILE A 142 -19.15 -7.31 -3.81
CA ILE A 142 -20.43 -7.89 -4.22
C ILE A 142 -21.34 -6.74 -4.69
N PRO A 143 -21.83 -6.75 -5.95
CA PRO A 143 -22.79 -5.75 -6.42
C PRO A 143 -24.02 -5.67 -5.50
N GLY A 144 -24.40 -4.46 -5.10
CA GLY A 144 -25.57 -4.20 -4.24
C GLY A 144 -25.35 -4.40 -2.74
N GLN A 145 -24.23 -5.01 -2.32
CA GLN A 145 -23.93 -5.22 -0.88
C GLN A 145 -22.74 -4.39 -0.40
N TYR A 146 -21.86 -3.96 -1.30
CA TYR A 146 -20.71 -3.14 -0.95
C TYR A 146 -21.12 -1.76 -0.45
N LYS A 147 -20.72 -1.43 0.78
CA LYS A 147 -20.92 -0.11 1.39
C LYS A 147 -19.60 0.65 1.41
N SER A 148 -19.54 1.74 0.66
CA SER A 148 -18.41 2.69 0.71
C SER A 148 -18.31 3.30 2.10
N ALA A 149 -17.09 3.52 2.58
CA ALA A 149 -16.85 4.29 3.80
C ALA A 149 -17.14 5.79 3.63
N TYR A 150 -17.13 6.30 2.40
CA TYR A 150 -17.39 7.70 2.08
C TYR A 150 -18.75 7.83 1.39
N SER A 151 -19.56 8.81 1.84
CA SER A 151 -20.86 9.13 1.28
C SER A 151 -20.71 9.84 -0.07
N SER A 152 -21.82 10.03 -0.78
CA SER A 152 -21.86 10.82 -2.01
C SER A 152 -21.56 12.31 -1.80
N GLU A 153 -21.57 12.79 -0.55
CA GLU A 153 -21.26 14.18 -0.20
C GLU A 153 -19.75 14.44 -0.16
N ALA A 154 -18.95 13.41 0.14
CA ALA A 154 -17.50 13.47 0.26
C ALA A 154 -16.81 13.58 -1.12
N THR A 155 -16.97 14.72 -1.78
CA THR A 155 -16.44 14.98 -3.12
C THR A 155 -15.24 15.93 -3.09
N TRP A 156 -14.43 15.91 -4.15
CA TRP A 156 -13.34 16.88 -4.31
C TRP A 156 -13.82 18.33 -4.18
N ASP A 157 -14.91 18.68 -4.88
CA ASP A 157 -15.42 20.05 -4.90
C ASP A 157 -15.94 20.49 -3.53
N ALA A 158 -16.56 19.58 -2.76
CA ALA A 158 -17.07 19.88 -1.42
C ALA A 158 -15.97 19.92 -0.33
N SER A 159 -14.95 19.07 -0.43
CA SER A 159 -13.97 18.87 0.64
C SER A 159 -12.60 19.50 0.37
N CYS A 160 -12.12 19.49 -0.88
CA CYS A 160 -10.72 19.79 -1.21
C CYS A 160 -10.57 21.04 -2.08
N ALA A 161 -11.57 21.46 -2.86
CA ALA A 161 -11.37 22.52 -3.86
C ALA A 161 -10.95 23.86 -3.25
N ASN A 162 -11.45 24.20 -2.06
CA ASN A 162 -11.08 25.42 -1.34
C ASN A 162 -9.69 25.32 -0.69
N GLU A 163 -9.31 24.13 -0.22
CA GLU A 163 -8.01 23.88 0.41
C GLU A 163 -7.39 22.57 -0.12
N PRO A 164 -6.82 22.58 -1.34
CA PRO A 164 -6.33 21.34 -1.98
C PRO A 164 -5.17 20.69 -1.20
N GLU A 165 -4.43 21.48 -0.43
CA GLU A 165 -3.34 21.01 0.42
C GLU A 165 -3.82 20.07 1.53
N ALA A 166 -5.02 20.26 2.08
CA ALA A 166 -5.56 19.38 3.12
C ALA A 166 -5.69 17.93 2.60
N CYS A 167 -6.22 17.76 1.39
CA CYS A 167 -6.33 16.44 0.76
C CYS A 167 -4.98 15.88 0.30
N ALA A 168 -4.00 16.75 -0.03
CA ALA A 168 -2.63 16.33 -0.29
C ALA A 168 -1.96 15.79 0.99
N VAL A 169 -2.13 16.46 2.13
CA VAL A 169 -1.63 16.01 3.44
C VAL A 169 -2.21 14.64 3.79
N ILE A 170 -3.53 14.46 3.64
CA ILE A 170 -4.19 13.19 3.91
C ILE A 170 -3.62 12.10 3.01
N PHE A 171 -3.53 12.34 1.70
CA PHE A 171 -2.96 11.38 0.78
C PHE A 171 -1.52 10.98 1.14
N VAL A 172 -0.64 11.95 1.38
CA VAL A 172 0.75 11.66 1.74
C VAL A 172 0.82 10.84 3.03
N GLY A 173 -0.03 11.15 4.01
CA GLY A 173 -0.10 10.43 5.27
C GLY A 173 -0.68 9.01 5.16
N ILE A 174 -1.65 8.76 4.28
CA ILE A 174 -2.23 7.41 4.05
C ILE A 174 -1.50 6.60 2.97
N ALA A 175 -0.62 7.22 2.17
CA ALA A 175 0.12 6.53 1.12
C ALA A 175 0.92 5.31 1.63
N PRO A 176 1.57 5.33 2.83
CA PRO A 176 2.16 4.13 3.45
C PRO A 176 1.15 3.01 3.72
N MET A 177 -0.05 3.34 4.22
CA MET A 177 -1.14 2.38 4.45
C MET A 177 -1.60 1.75 3.13
N LEU A 178 -1.85 2.56 2.10
CA LEU A 178 -2.24 2.08 0.77
C LEU A 178 -1.17 1.16 0.15
N TYR A 179 0.09 1.61 0.18
CA TYR A 179 1.22 0.85 -0.35
C TYR A 179 1.40 -0.50 0.35
N THR A 180 1.40 -0.50 1.69
CA THR A 180 1.59 -1.74 2.45
C THR A 180 0.39 -2.65 2.36
N GLY A 181 -0.83 -2.12 2.44
CA GLY A 181 -2.04 -2.91 2.35
C GLY A 181 -2.10 -3.69 1.03
N LEU A 182 -1.95 -2.98 -0.10
CA LEU A 182 -1.95 -3.61 -1.42
C LEU A 182 -0.79 -4.62 -1.59
N ARG A 183 0.42 -4.27 -1.13
CA ARG A 183 1.59 -5.15 -1.23
C ARG A 183 1.47 -6.41 -0.37
N SER A 184 0.87 -6.29 0.82
CA SER A 184 0.56 -7.42 1.71
C SER A 184 -0.47 -8.34 1.09
N LEU A 185 -1.54 -7.81 0.50
CA LEU A 185 -2.53 -8.62 -0.23
C LEU A 185 -1.90 -9.39 -1.39
N ILE A 186 -1.06 -8.72 -2.21
CA ILE A 186 -0.38 -9.38 -3.33
C ILE A 186 0.47 -10.54 -2.83
N ARG A 187 1.24 -10.31 -1.76
CA ARG A 187 2.14 -11.31 -1.18
C ARG A 187 1.39 -12.52 -0.64
N GLU A 188 0.37 -12.31 0.19
CA GLU A 188 -0.35 -13.42 0.82
C GLU A 188 -1.21 -14.17 -0.21
N SER A 189 -1.76 -13.48 -1.21
CA SER A 189 -2.47 -14.14 -2.31
C SER A 189 -1.53 -15.00 -3.18
N ASP A 190 -0.31 -14.54 -3.47
CA ASP A 190 0.71 -15.33 -4.19
C ASP A 190 1.18 -16.54 -3.37
N ILE A 191 1.40 -16.38 -2.06
CA ILE A 191 1.74 -17.49 -1.16
C ILE A 191 0.62 -18.54 -1.14
N ALA A 192 -0.63 -18.11 -1.02
CA ALA A 192 -1.78 -18.99 -0.99
C ALA A 192 -1.94 -19.77 -2.31
N ILE A 193 -1.67 -19.15 -3.47
CA ILE A 193 -1.71 -19.81 -4.78
C ILE A 193 -0.55 -20.80 -4.95
N ARG A 194 0.69 -20.39 -4.65
CA ARG A 194 1.88 -21.24 -4.84
C ARG A 194 1.92 -22.42 -3.89
N ARG A 195 1.33 -22.29 -2.69
CA ARG A 195 1.40 -23.35 -1.68
C ARG A 195 0.49 -24.54 -1.95
N CYS A 196 -0.52 -24.47 -2.85
CA CYS A 196 -1.40 -25.58 -3.25
C CYS A 196 -1.48 -26.71 -2.20
N ALA A 197 -1.90 -26.40 -0.98
CA ALA A 197 -1.90 -27.40 0.10
C ALA A 197 -3.19 -28.23 -0.02
N PRO A 198 -3.10 -29.57 -0.09
CA PRO A 198 -4.28 -30.44 -0.07
C PRO A 198 -5.00 -30.44 1.30
N PHE A 199 -4.44 -29.75 2.29
CA PHE A 199 -5.03 -29.56 3.62
C PHE A 199 -4.74 -28.13 4.12
N GLY A 200 -5.78 -27.31 4.26
CA GLY A 200 -5.74 -26.06 5.03
C GLY A 200 -6.19 -24.83 4.24
N SER A 201 -7.41 -24.36 4.53
CA SER A 201 -8.01 -23.13 4.02
C SER A 201 -7.19 -21.87 4.35
N SER A 202 -7.31 -20.87 3.47
CA SER A 202 -7.46 -19.39 3.62
C SER A 202 -6.96 -18.61 4.85
N LYS A 203 -6.69 -19.22 6.01
CA LYS A 203 -6.49 -18.55 7.32
C LYS A 203 -5.40 -17.48 7.33
N THR A 204 -4.43 -17.53 6.42
CA THR A 204 -3.39 -16.48 6.33
C THR A 204 -3.89 -15.23 5.59
N LEU A 205 -4.72 -15.40 4.56
CA LEU A 205 -5.29 -14.28 3.81
C LEU A 205 -6.42 -13.62 4.60
N GLU A 206 -7.25 -14.41 5.28
CA GLU A 206 -8.32 -13.95 6.18
C GLU A 206 -7.78 -13.03 7.28
N LYS A 207 -6.70 -13.45 7.96
CA LYS A 207 -5.98 -12.65 8.97
C LYS A 207 -5.43 -11.31 8.44
N VAL A 208 -5.32 -11.16 7.12
CA VAL A 208 -4.82 -9.94 6.48
C VAL A 208 -5.96 -9.10 5.91
N LEU A 209 -7.09 -9.70 5.53
CA LEU A 209 -8.28 -9.01 5.06
C LEU A 209 -9.02 -8.29 6.19
N GLU A 210 -9.06 -8.89 7.39
CA GLU A 210 -9.70 -8.31 8.57
C GLU A 210 -9.13 -6.92 8.93
N PRO A 211 -7.82 -6.73 9.17
CA PRO A 211 -7.27 -5.41 9.47
C PRO A 211 -7.41 -4.42 8.32
N MET A 212 -7.62 -4.89 7.10
CA MET A 212 -7.84 -4.05 5.92
C MET A 212 -9.26 -3.47 5.83
N GLY A 213 -10.16 -3.88 6.71
CA GLY A 213 -11.56 -3.44 6.71
C GLY A 213 -12.45 -4.23 5.76
N TYR A 214 -11.98 -5.36 5.22
CA TYR A 214 -12.77 -6.25 4.36
C TYR A 214 -13.36 -7.37 5.22
N MET A 215 -14.55 -7.13 5.78
CA MET A 215 -15.30 -8.14 6.55
C MET A 215 -15.99 -9.16 5.63
N GLU A 216 -16.34 -10.32 6.19
CA GLU A 216 -16.92 -11.46 5.47
C GLU A 216 -18.30 -11.17 4.86
N THR A 217 -19.03 -10.15 5.35
CA THR A 217 -20.35 -9.75 4.83
C THR A 217 -20.29 -8.82 3.62
N ASP A 218 -19.21 -8.03 3.49
CA ASP A 218 -19.05 -7.03 2.42
C ASP A 218 -18.28 -7.61 1.22
N CYS A 219 -17.72 -8.80 1.40
CA CYS A 219 -16.93 -9.55 0.43
C CYS A 219 -17.64 -10.87 0.14
N ARG A 220 -17.38 -11.49 -1.03
CA ARG A 220 -17.93 -12.82 -1.36
C ARG A 220 -17.63 -13.76 -0.19
N THR A 221 -18.66 -14.41 0.37
CA THR A 221 -18.66 -15.25 1.60
C THR A 221 -17.65 -16.42 1.61
N SER A 222 -16.82 -16.52 0.58
CA SER A 222 -15.51 -17.17 0.62
C SER A 222 -14.61 -16.49 -0.41
N VAL A 223 -13.95 -15.38 -0.09
CA VAL A 223 -13.04 -14.76 -1.05
C VAL A 223 -11.86 -15.71 -1.25
N ARG A 224 -11.84 -16.43 -2.36
CA ARG A 224 -10.73 -17.34 -2.65
C ARG A 224 -9.50 -16.50 -2.88
N ALA A 225 -8.35 -16.96 -2.39
CA ALA A 225 -7.07 -16.29 -2.67
C ALA A 225 -6.83 -16.08 -4.17
N SER A 226 -7.36 -16.97 -5.02
CA SER A 226 -7.35 -16.82 -6.48
C SER A 226 -8.12 -15.59 -6.97
N ASP A 227 -9.22 -15.23 -6.31
CA ASP A 227 -10.08 -14.11 -6.70
C ASP A 227 -9.44 -12.79 -6.26
N VAL A 228 -8.90 -12.72 -5.04
CA VAL A 228 -8.08 -11.58 -4.58
C VAL A 228 -6.86 -11.39 -5.49
N PHE A 229 -6.13 -12.46 -5.81
CA PHE A 229 -4.98 -12.37 -6.69
C PHE A 229 -5.33 -11.86 -8.10
N LYS A 230 -6.44 -12.36 -8.67
CA LYS A 230 -6.95 -11.89 -9.97
C LYS A 230 -7.34 -10.41 -9.90
N ALA A 231 -8.04 -10.00 -8.84
CA ALA A 231 -8.40 -8.61 -8.59
C ALA A 231 -7.17 -7.69 -8.52
N LEU A 232 -6.09 -8.17 -7.91
CA LEU A 232 -4.83 -7.44 -7.77
C LEU A 232 -4.00 -7.36 -9.04
N ARG A 233 -4.37 -8.02 -10.15
CA ARG A 233 -3.66 -7.87 -11.43
C ARG A 233 -3.67 -6.43 -11.94
N GLY A 234 -4.69 -5.64 -11.55
CA GLY A 234 -4.75 -4.20 -11.82
C GLY A 234 -3.71 -3.38 -11.04
N VAL A 235 -3.17 -3.93 -9.94
CA VAL A 235 -2.21 -3.26 -9.07
C VAL A 235 -0.79 -3.51 -9.56
N SER A 236 -0.28 -2.58 -10.35
CA SER A 236 1.07 -2.67 -10.93
C SER A 236 2.17 -2.30 -9.94
N HIS A 237 3.39 -2.79 -10.20
CA HIS A 237 4.59 -2.35 -9.46
C HIS A 237 4.78 -0.83 -9.55
N GLN A 238 4.45 -0.20 -10.68
CA GLN A 238 4.55 1.25 -10.86
C GLN A 238 3.62 2.02 -9.89
N MET A 239 2.42 1.50 -9.62
CA MET A 239 1.50 2.10 -8.66
C MET A 239 2.06 2.02 -7.24
N LEU A 240 2.58 0.84 -6.85
CA LEU A 240 3.19 0.66 -5.54
C LEU A 240 4.41 1.59 -5.37
N THR A 241 5.26 1.70 -6.39
CA THR A 241 6.37 2.67 -6.39
C THR A 241 5.86 4.10 -6.30
N THR A 242 4.75 4.44 -6.95
CA THR A 242 4.17 5.79 -6.88
C THR A 242 3.65 6.11 -5.48
N LEU A 243 2.88 5.21 -4.87
CA LEU A 243 2.40 5.37 -3.49
C LEU A 243 3.58 5.53 -2.52
N TYR A 244 4.62 4.72 -2.69
CA TYR A 244 5.83 4.81 -1.88
C TYR A 244 6.60 6.11 -2.12
N ASP A 245 6.83 6.47 -3.38
CA ASP A 245 7.51 7.70 -3.80
C ASP A 245 6.78 8.95 -3.31
N LEU A 246 5.45 8.94 -3.18
CA LEU A 246 4.67 10.11 -2.75
C LEU A 246 4.37 10.12 -1.25
N SER A 247 4.75 9.08 -0.51
CA SER A 247 4.63 9.05 0.96
C SER A 247 5.55 10.03 1.69
N GLY A 248 6.48 10.67 0.97
CA GLY A 248 7.26 11.77 1.54
C GLY A 248 8.33 11.35 2.53
N PHE A 249 8.72 10.07 2.61
CA PHE A 249 9.70 9.61 3.61
C PHE A 249 11.06 10.31 3.54
N TRP A 250 11.43 10.98 2.43
CA TRP A 250 12.63 11.84 2.37
C TRP A 250 12.53 13.11 3.23
N ALA A 251 11.33 13.52 3.62
CA ALA A 251 11.05 14.73 4.39
C ALA A 251 10.37 14.42 5.74
N PHE A 252 9.50 13.41 5.76
CA PHE A 252 8.61 13.11 6.88
C PHE A 252 8.92 11.75 7.47
N TYR A 253 10.01 11.64 8.22
CA TYR A 253 10.41 10.43 8.94
C TYR A 253 10.58 10.70 10.43
N GLY A 254 10.51 9.63 11.23
CA GLY A 254 10.64 9.72 12.68
C GLY A 254 9.40 10.35 13.33
N SER A 255 8.78 9.62 14.27
CA SER A 255 7.75 10.18 15.15
C SER A 255 8.44 10.98 16.24
N GLY A 256 8.67 12.27 16.00
CA GLY A 256 8.83 13.29 17.05
C GLY A 256 9.91 13.10 18.13
N LYS A 257 10.89 12.19 17.99
CA LYS A 257 12.08 12.19 18.86
C LYS A 257 13.15 13.11 18.29
N ALA A 258 12.80 14.39 18.19
CA ALA A 258 13.78 15.47 18.15
C ALA A 258 14.21 15.75 19.60
N GLY A 259 15.11 14.93 20.11
CA GLY A 259 15.60 15.03 21.47
C GLY A 259 16.87 14.22 21.61
N ASP A 260 17.87 14.55 20.79
CA ASP A 260 19.30 14.30 21.01
C ASP A 260 20.09 14.89 19.83
N GLU A 261 19.95 16.20 19.57
CA GLU A 261 20.96 16.99 18.88
C GLU A 261 20.70 18.48 19.11
N LYS A 262 21.30 18.99 20.20
CA LYS A 262 21.53 20.39 20.58
C LYS A 262 20.32 21.35 20.54
N ALA A 263 19.82 21.62 21.74
CA ALA A 263 19.04 22.80 22.07
C ALA A 263 19.64 24.08 21.47
N VAL A 264 18.85 24.75 20.63
CA VAL A 264 18.99 26.17 20.36
C VAL A 264 17.83 26.84 21.10
N GLU A 265 18.19 27.78 21.96
CA GLU A 265 17.31 28.50 22.88
C GLU A 265 16.14 29.20 22.16
N PRO A 266 14.94 29.26 22.76
CA PRO A 266 13.88 30.11 22.24
C PRO A 266 14.20 31.58 22.53
N ILE A 267 14.01 32.41 21.50
CA ILE A 267 14.17 33.86 21.54
C ILE A 267 13.11 34.47 22.46
N GLN A 268 13.58 35.41 23.27
CA GLN A 268 12.88 36.16 24.31
C GLN A 268 11.75 37.04 23.75
N GLU A 269 10.59 37.04 24.41
CA GLU A 269 9.72 38.22 24.48
C GLU A 269 9.91 38.89 25.84
N GLU A 270 10.28 40.16 25.79
CA GLU A 270 10.52 41.06 26.90
C GLU A 270 9.19 41.57 27.47
N GLN A 271 8.92 41.31 28.75
CA GLN A 271 8.42 42.36 29.65
C GLN A 271 8.64 41.99 31.11
N SER A 272 9.51 42.80 31.74
CA SER A 272 9.85 42.90 33.16
C SER A 272 8.67 43.42 34.00
N VAL A 273 8.44 42.88 35.20
CA VAL A 273 8.42 43.60 36.51
C VAL A 273 8.62 42.58 37.68
N GLU A 274 9.28 43.05 38.74
CA GLU A 274 9.88 42.45 39.95
C GLU A 274 9.05 41.53 40.88
N PRO A 275 9.73 40.78 41.81
CA PRO A 275 9.10 39.85 42.75
C PRO A 275 8.91 40.42 44.17
N ALA A 276 7.83 40.05 44.87
CA ALA A 276 7.76 40.10 46.33
C ALA A 276 6.68 39.15 46.92
N ASP A 277 7.06 38.57 48.07
CA ASP A 277 6.25 37.97 49.16
C ASP A 277 5.61 36.57 49.03
N SER A 278 6.38 35.58 49.49
CA SER A 278 6.12 34.74 50.69
C SER A 278 4.70 34.26 51.06
N VAL A 279 4.57 32.93 50.98
CA VAL A 279 3.82 31.94 51.80
C VAL A 279 2.29 32.02 51.92
N ASP A 280 1.61 30.94 51.54
CA ASP A 280 0.97 30.07 52.54
C ASP A 280 0.77 28.64 52.00
N GLN A 281 1.16 27.65 52.81
CA GLN A 281 0.99 26.24 52.53
C GLN A 281 -0.48 25.86 52.70
N VAL A 282 -1.13 25.45 51.61
CA VAL A 282 -2.48 24.87 51.66
C VAL A 282 -2.39 23.43 52.15
N TRP A 283 -3.07 23.12 53.25
CA TRP A 283 -3.18 21.78 53.81
C TRP A 283 -3.93 20.84 52.84
N PRO A 284 -3.56 19.54 52.77
CA PRO A 284 -4.27 18.57 51.96
C PRO A 284 -5.67 18.31 52.55
N VAL A 285 -6.67 18.31 51.68
CA VAL A 285 -8.07 18.00 52.01
C VAL A 285 -8.22 16.48 52.15
N ASP A 286 -8.98 16.03 53.16
CA ASP A 286 -9.25 14.62 53.42
C ASP A 286 -9.90 13.91 52.21
N PRO A 287 -9.54 12.64 51.94
CA PRO A 287 -10.14 11.87 50.86
C PRO A 287 -11.60 11.51 51.16
N VAL A 288 -12.45 11.71 50.15
CA VAL A 288 -13.89 11.35 50.17
C VAL A 288 -14.04 9.83 50.15
N GLU A 289 -14.92 9.31 51.01
CA GLU A 289 -15.23 7.87 51.09
C GLU A 289 -15.79 7.33 49.76
N PRO A 290 -15.40 6.10 49.36
CA PRO A 290 -15.89 5.50 48.13
C PRO A 290 -17.36 5.08 48.25
N VAL A 291 -18.12 5.34 47.18
CA VAL A 291 -19.52 4.93 47.04
C VAL A 291 -19.61 3.41 46.82
N GLU A 292 -20.53 2.75 47.53
CA GLU A 292 -20.74 1.31 47.42
C GLU A 292 -21.20 0.87 46.02
N PRO A 293 -20.74 -0.30 45.53
CA PRO A 293 -21.12 -0.79 44.21
C PRO A 293 -22.58 -1.26 44.16
N VAL A 294 -23.26 -0.93 43.06
CA VAL A 294 -24.64 -1.37 42.78
C VAL A 294 -24.63 -2.85 42.39
N GLU A 295 -25.60 -3.62 42.91
CA GLU A 295 -25.76 -5.05 42.63
C GLU A 295 -26.06 -5.33 41.14
N PRO A 296 -25.53 -6.44 40.57
CA PRO A 296 -25.74 -6.80 39.18
C PRO A 296 -27.18 -7.25 38.92
N VAL A 297 -27.73 -6.83 37.78
CA VAL A 297 -29.05 -7.24 37.27
C VAL A 297 -29.01 -8.70 36.80
N GLU A 298 -30.03 -9.47 37.16
CA GLU A 298 -30.14 -10.89 36.81
C GLU A 298 -30.19 -11.14 35.29
N THR A 299 -29.49 -12.18 34.86
CA THR A 299 -29.43 -12.66 33.47
C THR A 299 -30.75 -13.27 33.01
N VAL A 300 -31.19 -12.90 31.81
CA VAL A 300 -32.37 -13.45 31.13
C VAL A 300 -32.04 -14.81 30.52
N ASP A 301 -32.93 -15.79 30.68
CA ASP A 301 -32.78 -17.15 30.15
C ASP A 301 -32.71 -17.20 28.61
N PRO A 302 -31.91 -18.12 28.02
CA PRO A 302 -31.80 -18.26 26.57
C PRO A 302 -33.03 -18.93 25.94
N VAL A 303 -33.44 -18.42 24.78
CA VAL A 303 -34.56 -18.94 23.98
C VAL A 303 -34.18 -20.27 23.30
N GLU A 304 -35.09 -21.26 23.32
CA GLU A 304 -34.93 -22.57 22.68
C GLU A 304 -34.66 -22.48 21.17
N SER A 305 -33.79 -23.36 20.68
CA SER A 305 -33.37 -23.42 19.27
C SER A 305 -34.46 -24.04 18.37
N VAL A 306 -34.64 -23.45 17.19
CA VAL A 306 -35.56 -23.94 16.14
C VAL A 306 -34.90 -25.06 15.33
N GLU A 307 -35.66 -26.12 15.03
CA GLU A 307 -35.19 -27.28 14.24
C GLU A 307 -34.84 -26.93 12.78
N PRO A 308 -33.82 -27.57 12.17
CA PRO A 308 -33.39 -27.29 10.81
C PRO A 308 -34.30 -27.92 9.74
N VAL A 309 -34.54 -27.16 8.66
CA VAL A 309 -35.32 -27.59 7.49
C VAL A 309 -34.51 -28.56 6.62
N GLN A 310 -35.15 -29.62 6.12
CA GLN A 310 -34.52 -30.64 5.28
C GLN A 310 -34.14 -30.12 3.86
N PRO A 311 -33.01 -30.57 3.29
CA PRO A 311 -32.58 -30.19 1.95
C PRO A 311 -33.42 -30.83 0.84
N MET A 312 -33.57 -30.11 -0.28
CA MET A 312 -34.27 -30.57 -1.49
C MET A 312 -33.37 -31.46 -2.36
N ASP A 313 -34.00 -32.38 -3.10
CA ASP A 313 -33.33 -33.37 -3.96
C ASP A 313 -32.59 -32.76 -5.17
N PRO A 314 -31.48 -33.38 -5.62
CA PRO A 314 -30.68 -32.89 -6.75
C PRO A 314 -31.36 -33.16 -8.11
N VAL A 315 -31.14 -32.23 -9.05
CA VAL A 315 -31.63 -32.29 -10.44
C VAL A 315 -30.72 -33.18 -11.31
N ASP A 316 -31.34 -34.00 -12.17
CA ASP A 316 -30.68 -34.96 -13.05
C ASP A 316 -29.67 -34.35 -14.04
N GLN A 317 -28.62 -35.12 -14.33
CA GLN A 317 -27.51 -34.74 -15.20
C GLN A 317 -27.86 -34.86 -16.68
N VAL A 318 -27.48 -33.86 -17.48
CA VAL A 318 -27.61 -33.86 -18.95
C VAL A 318 -26.41 -34.57 -19.58
N TYR A 319 -26.69 -35.52 -20.48
CA TYR A 319 -25.68 -36.31 -21.20
C TYR A 319 -24.87 -35.49 -22.23
N PRO A 320 -23.60 -35.84 -22.50
CA PRO A 320 -22.78 -35.14 -23.48
C PRO A 320 -23.09 -35.52 -24.93
N VAL A 321 -22.98 -34.54 -25.84
CA VAL A 321 -23.19 -34.68 -27.29
C VAL A 321 -21.94 -35.23 -27.97
N GLU A 322 -22.11 -36.13 -28.94
CA GLU A 322 -21.03 -36.79 -29.71
C GLU A 322 -20.26 -35.82 -30.64
N PRO A 323 -18.96 -36.07 -30.91
CA PRO A 323 -18.13 -35.20 -31.74
C PRO A 323 -18.34 -35.41 -33.25
N VAL A 324 -18.27 -34.30 -34.00
CA VAL A 324 -18.37 -34.26 -35.47
C VAL A 324 -17.05 -34.70 -36.13
N GLU A 325 -17.15 -35.51 -37.19
CA GLU A 325 -16.01 -36.04 -37.95
C GLU A 325 -15.22 -34.96 -38.73
N THR A 326 -13.91 -35.15 -38.76
CA THR A 326 -12.90 -34.32 -39.42
C THR A 326 -12.89 -34.53 -40.94
N VAL A 327 -12.86 -33.45 -41.73
CA VAL A 327 -12.71 -33.50 -43.21
C VAL A 327 -11.22 -33.40 -43.59
N GLU A 328 -10.76 -34.28 -44.48
CA GLU A 328 -9.38 -34.32 -45.01
C GLU A 328 -9.06 -33.15 -45.96
N PRO A 329 -7.80 -32.68 -46.05
CA PRO A 329 -7.41 -31.61 -46.97
C PRO A 329 -6.97 -32.18 -48.33
N THR A 330 -7.57 -31.71 -49.42
CA THR A 330 -7.07 -31.93 -50.78
C THR A 330 -6.13 -30.80 -51.22
N LYS A 331 -5.17 -31.19 -52.06
CA LYS A 331 -3.88 -30.56 -52.34
C LYS A 331 -3.91 -29.69 -53.61
N GLU A 332 -3.24 -28.54 -53.51
CA GLU A 332 -2.56 -27.70 -54.53
C GLU A 332 -3.18 -27.46 -55.92
N GLU A 333 -3.39 -26.16 -56.22
CA GLU A 333 -3.08 -25.58 -57.54
C GLU A 333 -2.64 -24.11 -57.38
N GLN A 334 -1.49 -23.76 -57.98
CA GLN A 334 -0.97 -22.40 -58.24
C GLN A 334 -0.63 -22.34 -59.75
N PRO A 335 -0.35 -21.18 -60.40
CA PRO A 335 -0.26 -19.79 -59.91
C PRO A 335 -0.91 -18.72 -60.83
N ALA A 336 -1.02 -17.46 -60.35
CA ALA A 336 -0.84 -16.29 -61.20
C ALA A 336 -0.45 -15.04 -60.39
N VAL A 337 0.51 -14.31 -60.94
CA VAL A 337 1.28 -13.16 -60.45
C VAL A 337 0.44 -11.93 -60.11
N VAL A 338 0.78 -11.26 -59.00
CA VAL A 338 0.87 -9.78 -58.93
C VAL A 338 1.89 -9.39 -57.84
N GLU A 339 2.89 -8.63 -58.27
CA GLU A 339 3.88 -7.94 -57.45
C GLU A 339 3.21 -6.93 -56.50
N GLU A 340 3.79 -6.71 -55.32
CA GLU A 340 4.33 -5.41 -54.87
C GLU A 340 4.46 -5.35 -53.33
N LEU A 341 5.71 -5.19 -52.85
CA LEU A 341 6.20 -4.57 -51.59
C LEU A 341 5.53 -5.02 -50.26
N VAL A 342 6.25 -5.46 -49.21
CA VAL A 342 7.27 -4.74 -48.43
C VAL A 342 8.16 -5.74 -47.66
N LYS A 343 9.45 -5.41 -47.65
CA LYS A 343 10.61 -6.05 -47.01
C LYS A 343 10.40 -6.38 -45.52
N ALA A 344 10.61 -7.64 -45.14
CA ALA A 344 10.82 -8.06 -43.75
C ALA A 344 12.33 -8.01 -43.43
N GLU A 345 12.73 -7.26 -42.40
CA GLU A 345 14.08 -7.31 -41.81
C GLU A 345 14.17 -8.36 -40.69
N GLU A 346 15.27 -9.10 -40.67
CA GLU A 346 15.62 -10.19 -39.75
C GLU A 346 15.94 -9.75 -38.29
N PRO A 347 15.90 -10.69 -37.31
CA PRO A 347 16.09 -10.41 -35.88
C PRO A 347 17.57 -10.48 -35.44
N VAL A 348 18.35 -9.41 -35.62
CA VAL A 348 19.79 -9.38 -35.23
C VAL A 348 20.01 -9.09 -33.73
N LYS A 349 19.01 -8.58 -32.99
CA LYS A 349 19.20 -8.11 -31.60
C LYS A 349 19.20 -9.20 -30.52
N VAL A 350 18.56 -10.35 -30.75
CA VAL A 350 18.42 -11.40 -29.72
C VAL A 350 19.73 -12.21 -29.54
N VAL A 351 20.51 -12.39 -30.61
CA VAL A 351 21.74 -13.20 -30.58
C VAL A 351 22.89 -12.51 -29.83
N LYS A 352 22.97 -11.17 -29.86
CA LYS A 352 24.00 -10.41 -29.13
C LYS A 352 23.78 -10.44 -27.62
N ALA A 353 22.52 -10.40 -27.17
CA ALA A 353 22.18 -10.50 -25.75
C ALA A 353 22.47 -11.90 -25.17
N ALA A 354 22.25 -12.97 -25.94
CA ALA A 354 22.57 -14.33 -25.50
C ALA A 354 24.08 -14.57 -25.33
N LYS A 355 24.93 -13.96 -26.18
CA LYS A 355 26.39 -14.05 -26.06
C LYS A 355 26.94 -13.31 -24.83
N SER A 356 26.39 -12.13 -24.49
CA SER A 356 26.85 -11.36 -23.33
C SER A 356 26.52 -12.03 -22.00
N VAL A 357 25.36 -12.67 -21.89
CA VAL A 357 24.95 -13.42 -20.68
C VAL A 357 25.84 -14.66 -20.44
N ASN A 358 26.23 -15.36 -21.51
CA ASN A 358 27.14 -16.50 -21.39
C ASN A 358 28.58 -16.10 -21.03
N ALA A 359 29.05 -14.95 -21.51
CA ALA A 359 30.34 -14.38 -21.10
C ALA A 359 30.34 -13.99 -19.62
N ALA A 360 29.26 -13.36 -19.14
CA ALA A 360 29.10 -12.98 -17.73
C ALA A 360 29.06 -14.20 -16.79
N LYS A 361 28.35 -15.28 -17.17
CA LYS A 361 28.35 -16.54 -16.41
C LYS A 361 29.74 -17.19 -16.32
N LYS A 362 30.52 -17.17 -17.41
CA LYS A 362 31.90 -17.69 -17.40
C LYS A 362 32.83 -16.85 -16.50
N ALA A 363 32.69 -15.53 -16.52
CA ALA A 363 33.46 -14.64 -15.64
C ALA A 363 33.15 -14.88 -14.16
N ALA A 364 31.87 -14.98 -13.79
CA ALA A 364 31.44 -15.26 -12.41
C ALA A 364 31.98 -16.59 -11.89
N LYS A 365 31.97 -17.65 -12.72
CA LYS A 365 32.51 -18.97 -12.35
C LYS A 365 34.03 -18.94 -12.12
N LYS A 366 34.76 -18.11 -12.87
CA LYS A 366 36.22 -17.94 -12.73
C LYS A 366 36.58 -17.17 -11.44
N VAL A 367 35.78 -16.17 -11.07
CA VAL A 367 35.94 -15.43 -9.81
C VAL A 367 35.66 -16.31 -8.61
N ALA A 368 34.58 -17.12 -8.65
CA ALA A 368 34.26 -18.07 -7.59
C ALA A 368 35.36 -19.13 -7.41
N LYS A 369 35.96 -19.62 -8.50
CA LYS A 369 37.08 -20.58 -8.44
C LYS A 369 38.34 -19.97 -7.82
N LYS A 370 38.67 -18.71 -8.15
CA LYS A 370 39.80 -17.99 -7.54
C LYS A 370 39.58 -17.71 -6.06
N ALA A 371 38.37 -17.35 -5.65
CA ALA A 371 38.02 -17.15 -4.24
C ALA A 371 38.16 -18.46 -3.43
N ARG A 372 37.74 -19.60 -4.01
CA ARG A 372 37.87 -20.92 -3.38
C ARG A 372 39.33 -21.38 -3.28
N GLN A 373 40.16 -21.13 -4.30
CA GLN A 373 41.60 -21.41 -4.23
C GLN A 373 42.32 -20.54 -3.20
N LYS A 374 41.95 -19.25 -3.07
CA LYS A 374 42.54 -18.36 -2.07
C LYS A 374 42.16 -18.78 -0.63
N LYS A 375 40.93 -19.27 -0.44
CA LYS A 375 40.46 -19.83 0.85
C LYS A 375 41.20 -21.12 1.23
N ASN A 376 41.40 -22.03 0.28
CA ASN A 376 42.15 -23.27 0.53
C ASN A 376 43.65 -23.02 0.78
N ARG A 377 44.24 -21.98 0.16
CA ARG A 377 45.64 -21.62 0.39
C ARG A 377 45.87 -20.98 1.77
N ALA A 378 44.86 -20.29 2.31
CA ALA A 378 44.89 -19.74 3.67
C ALA A 378 44.68 -20.81 4.76
N GLN A 379 44.02 -21.93 4.45
CA GLN A 379 43.83 -23.05 5.38
C GLN A 379 45.01 -24.03 5.44
N ASN A 380 45.87 -24.06 4.40
CA ASN A 380 47.08 -24.90 4.36
C ASN A 380 48.36 -24.17 4.84
N SER A 381 48.23 -23.01 5.47
CA SER A 381 49.36 -22.22 6.02
C SER A 381 49.17 -21.90 7.50
N GLN A 382 48.35 -22.70 8.20
CA GLN A 382 48.25 -22.76 9.67
C GLN A 382 48.79 -24.09 10.16
#